data_AF-W2YJ93-F1
#
_entry.id   AF-W2YJ93-F1
#
_cell.length_a   1.000
_cell.length_b   1.000
_cell.length_c   1.000
_cell.angle_alpha   90.00
_cell.angle_beta   90.00
_cell.angle_gamma   90.00
#
_symmetry.space_group_name_H-M   'P 1'
#
loop_
_entity.id
_entity.type
_entity.pdbx_description
1 polymer ?
#
loop_
_entity_poly.entity_id
_entity_poly.type
_entity_poly.pdbx_seq_one_letter_code
_entity_poly.pdbx_strand_id
1 'polypeptide(L)'
;MKVYGMFLMAAAMASAVSAGAGKICDMDPVPAATPAATPATEAPVTPVTDAPATPATEAPVDDTEAPVTQDDTTQQQGSAVAGEASTSDDATQQTTQQSTISGGEQSTAGTVSHAYSYTGVNCGGPGSYDQVTDIASCSKTPVTTSSPVSPLDTGVTLALRGPMTVYNIGVFVNTNGTWVKVSSYENGGAATNMVFLNNENIDYTGGGSPEGFCEADGTGVAQQSTPFSGTLASASNPGGGSIVASEATGAEVHIMTENKCGVDVECEGAYDNDGTAFQGWTGGKKIFITKLSMEEGGAPNVPAAWILPDQVTHSGQYGCNCRGKGPAGGCGELDVVEVLEKDTSYLATHYYFYDGKYNPGNDQFAKRPTDGPATYVTIIDEDYGVKVIEIGTDDFDFSCGSITNDVVSQWEAAE
;
A
#
# COMPACT_ATOMS: atom_id res chain seq x y z
N MET A 1 68.15 -51.72 -0.60
CA MET A 1 67.48 -50.54 -0.02
C MET A 1 66.02 -50.60 -0.41
N LYS A 2 65.15 -50.85 0.58
CA LYS A 2 63.68 -50.89 0.44
C LYS A 2 63.15 -49.52 0.86
N VAL A 3 62.34 -48.87 0.03
CA VAL A 3 61.61 -47.66 0.42
C VAL A 3 60.14 -48.05 0.52
N TYR A 4 59.62 -47.94 1.75
CA TYR A 4 58.21 -48.17 2.09
C TYR A 4 57.37 -46.98 1.66
N GLY A 5 56.20 -47.27 1.08
CA GLY A 5 55.13 -46.31 0.88
C GLY A 5 54.45 -45.95 2.19
N MET A 6 54.15 -44.66 2.36
CA MET A 6 53.24 -44.15 3.38
C MET A 6 51.95 -43.72 2.67
N PHE A 7 50.89 -44.45 2.97
CA PHE A 7 49.50 -44.06 2.75
C PHE A 7 49.15 -42.98 3.79
N LEU A 8 48.69 -41.81 3.34
CA LEU A 8 48.03 -40.80 4.16
C LEU A 8 46.54 -40.80 3.79
N MET A 9 45.72 -41.39 4.67
CA MET A 9 44.28 -41.17 4.70
C MET A 9 44.02 -39.76 5.26
N ALA A 10 43.37 -38.91 4.47
CA ALA A 10 42.72 -37.71 5.00
C ALA A 10 41.28 -38.09 5.38
N ALA A 11 40.99 -38.00 6.68
CA ALA A 11 39.67 -38.22 7.26
C ALA A 11 38.76 -37.02 6.93
N ALA A 12 37.56 -37.33 6.44
CA ALA A 12 36.45 -36.40 6.37
C ALA A 12 35.98 -36.05 7.79
N MET A 13 36.07 -34.78 8.17
CA MET A 13 35.40 -34.22 9.33
C MET A 13 34.09 -33.59 8.86
N ALA A 14 33.00 -34.33 9.00
CA ALA A 14 31.66 -33.77 8.93
C ALA A 14 31.37 -33.08 10.27
N SER A 15 31.37 -31.75 10.28
CA SER A 15 30.86 -30.97 11.41
C SER A 15 29.34 -30.92 11.29
N ALA A 16 28.66 -31.79 12.04
CA ALA A 16 27.24 -31.67 12.32
C ALA A 16 27.02 -30.47 13.23
N VAL A 17 26.48 -29.38 12.68
CA VAL A 17 25.89 -28.31 13.49
C VAL A 17 24.49 -28.79 13.89
N SER A 18 24.35 -29.09 15.17
CA SER A 18 23.09 -29.41 15.83
C SER A 18 22.10 -28.27 15.61
N ALA A 19 20.99 -28.56 14.94
CA ALA A 19 19.80 -27.72 14.95
C ALA A 19 19.28 -27.64 16.39
N GLY A 20 19.66 -26.56 17.09
CA GLY A 20 18.99 -26.16 18.31
C GLY A 20 17.59 -25.72 17.95
N ALA A 21 16.59 -26.40 18.50
CA ALA A 21 15.20 -25.98 18.47
C ALA A 21 15.07 -24.64 19.21
N GLY A 22 15.29 -23.54 18.50
CA GLY A 22 14.94 -22.20 18.93
C GLY A 22 13.43 -22.05 18.80
N LYS A 23 12.74 -21.96 19.93
CA LYS A 23 11.35 -21.52 19.99
C LYS A 23 11.26 -20.11 19.38
N ILE A 24 10.44 -19.98 18.34
CA ILE A 24 10.08 -18.71 17.70
C ILE A 24 8.58 -18.51 17.89
N CYS A 25 8.22 -17.33 18.39
CA CYS A 25 6.90 -16.69 18.42
C CYS A 25 5.72 -17.47 19.05
N ASP A 26 5.77 -17.69 20.38
CA ASP A 26 4.57 -17.54 21.20
C ASP A 26 4.44 -16.03 21.46
N MET A 27 3.48 -15.36 20.82
CA MET A 27 2.97 -14.11 21.38
C MET A 27 2.18 -14.51 22.61
N ASP A 28 2.78 -14.37 23.79
CA ASP A 28 2.05 -14.54 25.05
C ASP A 28 0.76 -13.71 24.97
N PRO A 29 -0.42 -14.30 25.24
CA PRO A 29 -1.65 -13.55 25.28
C PRO A 29 -1.51 -12.43 26.31
N VAL A 30 -1.89 -11.22 25.91
CA VAL A 30 -2.05 -10.05 26.78
C VAL A 30 -2.61 -10.52 28.13
N PRO A 31 -1.93 -10.29 29.26
CA PRO A 31 -2.46 -10.69 30.55
C PRO A 31 -3.82 -10.01 30.73
N ALA A 32 -4.85 -10.82 30.94
CA ALA A 32 -6.18 -10.33 31.26
C ALA A 32 -6.07 -9.32 32.40
N ALA A 33 -6.54 -8.09 32.15
CA ALA A 33 -6.58 -7.06 33.16
C ALA A 33 -7.31 -7.60 34.39
N THR A 34 -6.57 -7.73 35.49
CA THR A 34 -7.16 -8.05 36.79
C THR A 34 -8.07 -6.88 37.18
N PRO A 35 -9.35 -7.10 37.53
CA PRO A 35 -10.23 -6.02 37.92
C PRO A 35 -9.66 -5.30 39.14
N ALA A 36 -9.38 -4.00 38.99
CA ALA A 36 -9.04 -3.15 40.12
C ALA A 36 -10.24 -3.10 41.09
N ALA A 37 -9.94 -3.27 42.37
CA ALA A 37 -10.90 -3.25 43.45
C ALA A 37 -11.70 -1.92 43.48
N THR A 38 -13.02 -2.06 43.63
CA THR A 38 -13.99 -0.99 43.80
C THR A 38 -13.68 -0.14 45.04
N PRO A 39 -13.45 1.19 44.90
CA PRO A 39 -13.60 2.12 46.01
C PRO A 39 -15.06 2.54 46.14
N ALA A 40 -15.46 2.75 47.38
CA ALA A 40 -16.82 2.99 47.82
C ALA A 40 -17.48 4.24 47.21
N THR A 41 -18.79 4.12 47.06
CA THR A 41 -19.82 5.08 46.69
C THR A 41 -19.73 6.40 47.48
N GLU A 42 -19.57 7.52 46.79
CA GLU A 42 -20.03 8.84 47.27
C GLU A 42 -21.15 9.37 46.35
N ALA A 43 -22.09 10.06 46.98
CA ALA A 43 -23.43 10.39 46.52
C ALA A 43 -23.48 11.39 45.34
N PRO A 44 -24.58 11.40 44.55
CA PRO A 44 -24.71 12.29 43.40
C PRO A 44 -24.97 13.73 43.84
N VAL A 45 -24.14 14.66 43.34
CA VAL A 45 -24.40 16.10 43.37
C VAL A 45 -25.33 16.44 42.21
N THR A 46 -26.40 17.15 42.52
CA THR A 46 -27.45 17.60 41.60
C THR A 46 -26.93 18.51 40.48
N PRO A 47 -27.36 18.33 39.22
CA PRO A 47 -27.07 19.30 38.17
C PRO A 47 -27.93 20.54 38.35
N VAL A 48 -27.28 21.70 38.39
CA VAL A 48 -27.93 23.02 38.28
C VAL A 48 -28.42 23.18 36.84
N THR A 49 -29.70 23.49 36.73
CA THR A 49 -30.42 23.74 35.48
C THR A 49 -30.16 25.19 35.06
N ASP A 50 -29.39 25.41 34.00
CA ASP A 50 -29.37 26.69 33.29
C ASP A 50 -30.30 26.64 32.07
N ALA A 51 -31.13 27.67 31.99
CA ALA A 51 -32.27 27.79 31.09
C ALA A 51 -31.86 28.00 29.62
N PRO A 52 -32.71 27.64 28.65
CA PRO A 52 -32.42 27.83 27.22
C PRO A 52 -32.56 29.31 26.84
N ALA A 53 -31.53 29.84 26.18
CA ALA A 53 -31.59 31.12 25.47
C ALA A 53 -32.47 30.98 24.22
N THR A 54 -33.34 31.97 24.04
CA THR A 54 -34.34 32.11 22.99
C THR A 54 -33.69 32.35 21.61
N PRO A 55 -34.15 31.70 20.52
CA PRO A 55 -33.73 32.07 19.17
C PRO A 55 -34.41 33.37 18.73
N ALA A 56 -33.60 34.35 18.32
CA ALA A 56 -34.09 35.54 17.63
C ALA A 56 -34.54 35.16 16.21
N THR A 57 -35.77 35.59 15.90
CA THR A 57 -36.41 35.51 14.58
C THR A 57 -35.92 36.70 13.74
N GLU A 58 -35.33 36.44 12.58
CA GLU A 58 -35.29 37.42 11.49
C GLU A 58 -35.96 36.85 10.24
N ALA A 59 -36.74 37.75 9.63
CA ALA A 59 -37.72 37.51 8.59
C ALA A 59 -37.07 37.47 7.18
N PRO A 60 -37.79 37.00 6.15
CA PRO A 60 -37.24 36.71 4.83
C PRO A 60 -37.17 37.96 3.96
N VAL A 61 -36.15 38.02 3.10
CA VAL A 61 -36.09 38.99 2.00
C VAL A 61 -36.63 38.31 0.75
N ASP A 62 -37.66 38.95 0.23
CA ASP A 62 -38.38 38.71 -1.01
C ASP A 62 -37.52 39.20 -2.18
N ASP A 63 -37.34 38.38 -3.22
CA ASP A 63 -37.04 38.88 -4.56
C ASP A 63 -37.81 38.03 -5.57
N THR A 64 -38.82 38.69 -6.12
CA THR A 64 -39.68 38.23 -7.21
C THR A 64 -39.12 38.79 -8.51
N GLU A 65 -38.91 37.95 -9.53
CA GLU A 65 -39.43 38.15 -10.90
C GLU A 65 -39.10 36.97 -11.85
N ALA A 66 -40.10 36.12 -12.08
CA ALA A 66 -40.82 35.89 -13.35
C ALA A 66 -40.07 35.51 -14.67
N PRO A 67 -40.77 34.92 -15.67
CA PRO A 67 -40.35 33.64 -16.26
C PRO A 67 -40.09 33.69 -17.78
N VAL A 68 -39.48 32.63 -18.32
CA VAL A 68 -39.47 32.36 -19.76
C VAL A 68 -39.97 30.93 -20.01
N THR A 69 -41.15 30.84 -20.65
CA THR A 69 -41.73 29.70 -21.39
C THR A 69 -40.91 29.49 -22.68
N GLN A 70 -40.80 28.34 -23.35
CA GLN A 70 -41.74 27.28 -23.75
C GLN A 70 -40.85 26.18 -24.41
N ASP A 71 -40.93 24.91 -24.02
CA ASP A 71 -41.60 23.82 -24.75
C ASP A 71 -41.17 23.66 -26.23
N ASP A 72 -40.44 22.58 -26.55
CA ASP A 72 -40.90 21.68 -27.63
C ASP A 72 -40.29 20.26 -27.55
N THR A 73 -41.11 19.36 -28.03
CA THR A 73 -41.13 17.91 -27.96
C THR A 73 -40.13 17.17 -28.88
N THR A 74 -39.72 15.95 -28.50
CA THR A 74 -39.86 14.76 -29.36
C THR A 74 -39.67 13.45 -28.59
N GLN A 75 -40.68 12.59 -28.70
CA GLN A 75 -40.65 11.18 -28.35
C GLN A 75 -39.85 10.38 -29.39
N GLN A 76 -39.15 9.34 -28.97
CA GLN A 76 -39.24 8.05 -29.67
C GLN A 76 -38.94 6.86 -28.77
N GLN A 77 -39.46 5.73 -29.20
CA GLN A 77 -40.01 4.61 -28.45
C GLN A 77 -39.31 3.32 -28.87
N GLY A 78 -39.22 2.34 -27.97
CA GLY A 78 -39.03 0.92 -28.28
C GLY A 78 -37.61 0.40 -27.96
N SER A 79 -37.42 -0.82 -27.46
CA SER A 79 -38.36 -1.89 -27.13
C SER A 79 -37.59 -2.91 -26.29
N ALA A 80 -38.22 -3.46 -25.25
CA ALA A 80 -37.68 -4.58 -24.49
C ALA A 80 -37.86 -5.89 -25.27
N VAL A 81 -36.83 -6.75 -25.27
CA VAL A 81 -36.96 -8.21 -25.42
C VAL A 81 -35.93 -8.86 -24.49
N ALA A 82 -36.43 -9.66 -23.55
CA ALA A 82 -35.67 -10.54 -22.68
C ALA A 82 -35.29 -11.84 -23.43
N GLY A 83 -34.13 -12.39 -23.10
CA GLY A 83 -33.70 -13.72 -23.51
C GLY A 83 -32.49 -14.15 -22.68
N GLU A 84 -32.72 -15.05 -21.73
CA GLU A 84 -31.74 -15.65 -20.83
C GLU A 84 -30.62 -16.38 -21.58
N ALA A 85 -29.37 -16.18 -21.13
CA ALA A 85 -28.33 -17.19 -21.19
C ALA A 85 -27.34 -16.93 -20.04
N SER A 86 -27.39 -17.81 -19.03
CA SER A 86 -26.40 -17.88 -17.96
C SER A 86 -25.11 -18.48 -18.51
N THR A 87 -24.06 -17.68 -18.56
CA THR A 87 -22.67 -18.15 -18.62
C THR A 87 -21.86 -17.27 -17.69
N SER A 88 -21.10 -17.90 -16.80
CA SER A 88 -20.25 -17.27 -15.81
C SER A 88 -19.33 -16.23 -16.43
N ASP A 89 -19.53 -14.96 -16.08
CA ASP A 89 -18.63 -13.88 -16.41
C ASP A 89 -17.36 -14.02 -15.58
N ASP A 90 -16.30 -14.44 -16.26
CA ASP A 90 -14.92 -14.26 -15.80
C ASP A 90 -14.66 -12.75 -15.87
N ALA A 91 -14.37 -12.14 -14.72
CA ALA A 91 -14.14 -10.71 -14.57
C ALA A 91 -12.88 -10.32 -15.36
N THR A 92 -13.07 -10.04 -16.65
CA THR A 92 -12.06 -9.39 -17.48
C THR A 92 -11.95 -7.97 -16.97
N GLN A 93 -11.01 -7.74 -16.05
CA GLN A 93 -10.64 -6.41 -15.60
C GLN A 93 -10.35 -5.56 -16.83
N GLN A 94 -11.27 -4.64 -17.13
CA GLN A 94 -11.08 -3.66 -18.17
C GLN A 94 -9.96 -2.74 -17.67
N THR A 95 -8.74 -2.96 -18.14
CA THR A 95 -7.61 -2.06 -17.86
C THR A 95 -7.98 -0.71 -18.44
N THR A 96 -8.44 0.22 -17.59
CA THR A 96 -8.64 1.61 -17.99
C THR A 96 -7.30 2.09 -18.53
N GLN A 97 -7.23 2.47 -19.80
CA GLN A 97 -5.97 2.88 -20.43
C GLN A 97 -5.42 4.09 -19.68
N GLN A 98 -4.41 3.86 -18.84
CA GLN A 98 -3.71 4.92 -18.14
C GLN A 98 -2.90 5.74 -19.15
N SER A 99 -3.00 7.06 -19.04
CA SER A 99 -2.24 7.97 -19.92
C SER A 99 -0.74 7.75 -19.72
N THR A 100 0.01 7.67 -20.81
CA THR A 100 1.46 7.43 -20.75
C THR A 100 2.24 8.74 -20.67
N ILE A 101 3.32 8.73 -19.89
CA ILE A 101 4.26 9.85 -19.77
C ILE A 101 5.35 9.67 -20.82
N SER A 102 5.52 10.69 -21.67
CA SER A 102 6.56 10.68 -22.72
C SER A 102 7.95 10.89 -22.12
N GLY A 103 8.97 10.31 -22.74
CA GLY A 103 10.37 10.48 -22.33
C GLY A 103 11.31 9.59 -23.15
N GLY A 104 12.58 9.55 -22.75
CA GLY A 104 13.56 8.60 -23.31
C GLY A 104 13.25 7.15 -22.92
N GLU A 105 14.14 6.24 -23.30
CA GLU A 105 14.02 4.82 -22.95
C GLU A 105 15.16 4.44 -21.99
N GLN A 106 14.83 3.81 -20.86
CA GLN A 106 15.82 3.18 -19.99
C GLN A 106 16.30 1.89 -20.66
N SER A 107 17.53 1.89 -21.16
CA SER A 107 18.13 0.76 -21.91
C SER A 107 19.24 0.03 -21.15
N THR A 108 19.55 0.44 -19.91
CA THR A 108 20.57 -0.19 -19.06
C THR A 108 19.97 -0.57 -17.71
N ALA A 109 20.27 -1.76 -17.19
CA ALA A 109 19.74 -2.21 -15.91
C ALA A 109 20.40 -1.54 -14.69
N GLY A 110 21.57 -0.92 -14.88
CA GLY A 110 22.38 -0.43 -13.77
C GLY A 110 23.07 -1.57 -13.02
N THR A 111 23.66 -1.22 -11.88
CA THR A 111 24.34 -2.14 -10.97
C THR A 111 23.37 -2.57 -9.89
N VAL A 112 23.04 -3.86 -9.82
CA VAL A 112 22.23 -4.43 -8.74
C VAL A 112 23.13 -4.73 -7.54
N SER A 113 22.82 -4.17 -6.36
CA SER A 113 23.55 -4.39 -5.11
C SER A 113 22.89 -5.44 -4.21
N HIS A 114 21.55 -5.48 -4.20
CA HIS A 114 20.75 -6.42 -3.43
C HIS A 114 19.54 -6.85 -4.24
N ALA A 115 19.14 -8.11 -4.11
CA ALA A 115 17.98 -8.66 -4.80
C ALA A 115 17.23 -9.67 -3.94
N TYR A 116 15.91 -9.67 -4.04
CA TYR A 116 15.04 -10.67 -3.44
C TYR A 116 13.88 -11.00 -4.38
N SER A 117 13.53 -12.28 -4.45
CA SER A 117 12.49 -12.79 -5.34
C SER A 117 11.43 -13.57 -4.57
N TYR A 118 10.17 -13.24 -4.83
CA TYR A 118 9.01 -14.03 -4.46
C TYR A 118 8.49 -14.72 -5.71
N THR A 119 8.68 -16.03 -5.82
CA THR A 119 8.29 -16.81 -7.00
C THR A 119 7.55 -18.07 -6.60
N GLY A 120 6.71 -18.60 -7.50
CA GLY A 120 5.94 -19.82 -7.25
C GLY A 120 5.03 -19.66 -6.03
N VAL A 121 5.10 -20.62 -5.10
CA VAL A 121 4.25 -20.61 -3.88
C VAL A 121 4.53 -19.45 -2.92
N ASN A 122 5.66 -18.74 -3.09
CA ASN A 122 6.04 -17.61 -2.24
C ASN A 122 5.53 -16.27 -2.79
N CYS A 123 4.88 -16.26 -3.95
CA CYS A 123 4.36 -15.06 -4.61
C CYS A 123 2.83 -14.93 -4.47
N GLY A 124 2.23 -15.60 -3.48
CA GLY A 124 0.80 -15.56 -3.21
C GLY A 124 0.01 -16.50 -4.07
N GLY A 125 0.14 -16.30 -5.39
CA GLY A 125 -0.49 -17.12 -6.39
C GLY A 125 -2.02 -17.11 -6.32
N PRO A 126 -2.65 -18.07 -7.03
CA PRO A 126 -4.09 -18.31 -6.90
C PRO A 126 -4.47 -18.57 -5.44
N GLY A 127 -5.52 -17.91 -4.98
CA GLY A 127 -5.94 -18.01 -3.58
C GLY A 127 -7.34 -17.48 -3.35
N SER A 128 -7.67 -17.24 -2.09
CA SER A 128 -8.93 -16.63 -1.70
C SER A 128 -8.75 -15.72 -0.51
N TYR A 129 -9.46 -14.60 -0.50
CA TYR A 129 -9.53 -13.66 0.62
C TYR A 129 -10.96 -13.18 0.84
N ASP A 130 -11.20 -12.58 2.00
CA ASP A 130 -12.49 -11.98 2.34
C ASP A 130 -12.49 -10.50 1.95
N GLN A 131 -13.06 -10.19 0.78
CA GLN A 131 -13.24 -8.83 0.27
C GLN A 131 -14.29 -8.08 1.09
N VAL A 132 -14.04 -6.82 1.42
CA VAL A 132 -15.03 -5.96 2.08
C VAL A 132 -16.10 -5.57 1.07
N THR A 133 -17.37 -5.76 1.45
CA THR A 133 -18.55 -5.42 0.63
C THR A 133 -19.40 -4.32 1.24
N ASP A 134 -19.21 -4.00 2.52
CA ASP A 134 -19.86 -2.88 3.18
C ASP A 134 -18.96 -2.36 4.32
N ILE A 135 -18.54 -1.10 4.21
CA ILE A 135 -17.58 -0.47 5.15
C ILE A 135 -18.23 -0.31 6.54
N ALA A 136 -19.48 0.15 6.59
CA ALA A 136 -20.18 0.48 7.82
C ALA A 136 -20.43 -0.73 8.74
N SER A 137 -20.83 -1.86 8.18
CA SER A 137 -21.04 -3.12 8.93
C SER A 137 -19.82 -4.02 8.95
N CYS A 138 -18.78 -3.68 8.19
CA CYS A 138 -17.64 -4.54 7.92
C CYS A 138 -18.01 -5.91 7.36
N SER A 139 -19.03 -5.95 6.50
CA SER A 139 -19.43 -7.19 5.84
C SER A 139 -18.40 -7.59 4.79
N LYS A 140 -18.14 -8.89 4.69
CA LYS A 140 -17.16 -9.45 3.76
C LYS A 140 -17.69 -10.65 3.01
N THR A 141 -17.21 -10.84 1.79
CA THR A 141 -17.50 -12.02 0.96
C THR A 141 -16.21 -12.67 0.48
N PRO A 142 -16.11 -14.01 0.51
CA PRO A 142 -14.97 -14.70 -0.07
C PRO A 142 -14.89 -14.43 -1.58
N VAL A 143 -13.71 -14.04 -2.04
CA VAL A 143 -13.36 -13.94 -3.46
C VAL A 143 -12.21 -14.90 -3.75
N THR A 144 -12.18 -15.46 -4.95
CA THR A 144 -11.12 -16.37 -5.40
C THR A 144 -10.38 -15.74 -6.56
N THR A 145 -9.06 -15.90 -6.56
CA THR A 145 -8.19 -15.33 -7.59
C THR A 145 -7.39 -16.45 -8.27
N SER A 146 -7.03 -16.21 -9.54
CA SER A 146 -6.28 -17.16 -10.37
C SER A 146 -4.93 -16.62 -10.81
N SER A 147 -4.64 -15.34 -10.56
CA SER A 147 -3.37 -14.73 -10.98
C SER A 147 -2.18 -15.27 -10.16
N PRO A 148 -1.04 -15.56 -10.81
CA PRO A 148 0.20 -15.98 -10.12
C PRO A 148 0.78 -14.94 -9.15
N VAL A 149 0.44 -13.67 -9.33
CA VAL A 149 0.90 -12.55 -8.49
C VAL A 149 -0.25 -11.97 -7.67
N SER A 150 -1.37 -12.67 -7.59
CA SER A 150 -2.51 -12.20 -6.82
C SER A 150 -2.15 -12.10 -5.34
N PRO A 151 -2.55 -11.02 -4.65
CA PRO A 151 -3.56 -10.02 -5.03
C PRO A 151 -3.00 -8.75 -5.68
N LEU A 152 -1.70 -8.69 -5.95
CA LEU A 152 -1.08 -7.52 -6.56
C LEU A 152 -1.39 -7.39 -8.05
N ASP A 153 -2.19 -8.27 -8.64
CA ASP A 153 -2.77 -8.08 -9.97
C ASP A 153 -3.94 -7.09 -9.97
N THR A 154 -4.57 -6.89 -8.81
CA THR A 154 -5.63 -5.88 -8.60
C THR A 154 -5.04 -4.45 -8.55
N GLY A 155 -5.90 -3.46 -8.26
CA GLY A 155 -5.43 -2.11 -7.97
C GLY A 155 -4.58 -2.09 -6.70
N VAL A 156 -3.41 -1.44 -6.75
CA VAL A 156 -2.51 -1.34 -5.60
C VAL A 156 -2.13 0.11 -5.31
N THR A 157 -1.95 0.42 -4.04
CA THR A 157 -1.39 1.68 -3.54
C THR A 157 0.09 1.52 -3.21
N LEU A 158 0.86 2.60 -3.38
CA LEU A 158 2.19 2.71 -2.78
C LEU A 158 2.05 3.46 -1.47
N ALA A 159 2.39 2.79 -0.38
CA ALA A 159 2.35 3.36 0.96
C ALA A 159 3.76 3.67 1.45
N LEU A 160 3.92 4.82 2.11
CA LEU A 160 5.19 5.30 2.65
C LEU A 160 5.03 5.72 4.10
N ARG A 161 6.04 5.45 4.93
CA ARG A 161 6.12 5.91 6.32
C ARG A 161 7.43 6.62 6.60
N GLY A 162 7.31 7.81 7.19
CA GLY A 162 8.43 8.62 7.64
C GLY A 162 9.08 8.11 8.94
N PRO A 163 10.24 8.65 9.32
CA PRO A 163 10.98 9.70 8.62
C PRO A 163 11.65 9.19 7.33
N MET A 164 11.38 9.87 6.22
CA MET A 164 12.08 9.60 4.96
C MET A 164 12.14 10.83 4.07
N THR A 165 13.18 10.92 3.24
CA THR A 165 13.21 11.81 2.09
C THR A 165 12.88 11.03 0.82
N VAL A 166 11.83 11.45 0.13
CA VAL A 166 11.39 10.91 -1.17
C VAL A 166 11.93 11.80 -2.27
N TYR A 167 12.85 11.27 -3.08
CA TYR A 167 13.45 12.00 -4.19
C TYR A 167 12.63 11.87 -5.47
N ASN A 168 12.30 10.63 -5.83
CA ASN A 168 11.54 10.34 -7.03
C ASN A 168 10.72 9.06 -6.88
N ILE A 169 9.60 9.02 -7.58
CA ILE A 169 8.79 7.82 -7.80
C ILE A 169 8.48 7.73 -9.29
N GLY A 170 8.61 6.55 -9.87
CA GLY A 170 8.11 6.22 -11.20
C GLY A 170 7.28 4.95 -11.16
N VAL A 171 6.11 4.96 -11.77
CA VAL A 171 5.27 3.78 -11.91
C VAL A 171 5.12 3.44 -13.39
N PHE A 172 5.39 2.19 -13.73
CA PHE A 172 5.31 1.66 -15.07
C PHE A 172 4.33 0.49 -15.12
N VAL A 173 3.61 0.39 -16.22
CA VAL A 173 2.74 -0.76 -16.50
C VAL A 173 3.11 -1.36 -17.85
N ASN A 174 2.95 -2.67 -17.99
CA ASN A 174 3.16 -3.31 -19.29
C ASN A 174 1.90 -3.15 -20.15
N THR A 175 2.01 -2.36 -21.22
CA THR A 175 0.94 -2.21 -22.22
C THR A 175 1.41 -2.82 -23.53
N ASN A 176 0.74 -3.89 -23.98
CA ASN A 176 1.05 -4.59 -25.23
C ASN A 176 2.53 -5.01 -25.36
N GLY A 177 3.14 -5.49 -24.27
CA GLY A 177 4.53 -5.94 -24.26
C GLY A 177 5.56 -4.81 -24.09
N THR A 178 5.13 -3.58 -23.80
CA THR A 178 6.02 -2.43 -23.55
C THR A 178 5.79 -1.86 -22.16
N TRP A 179 6.85 -1.68 -21.38
CA TRP A 179 6.79 -1.02 -20.08
C TRP A 179 6.78 0.49 -20.26
N VAL A 180 5.64 1.12 -19.97
CA VAL A 180 5.41 2.55 -20.16
C VAL A 180 5.15 3.22 -18.81
N LYS A 181 5.73 4.40 -18.61
CA LYS A 181 5.52 5.20 -17.40
C LYS A 181 4.10 5.78 -17.41
N VAL A 182 3.40 5.65 -16.30
CA VAL A 182 2.00 6.13 -16.15
C VAL A 182 1.81 7.08 -14.97
N SER A 183 2.74 7.08 -14.01
CA SER A 183 2.74 8.03 -12.91
C SER A 183 4.16 8.40 -12.53
N SER A 184 4.34 9.61 -12.01
CA SER A 184 5.63 10.09 -11.53
C SER A 184 5.50 11.10 -10.40
N TYR A 185 6.49 11.11 -9.53
CA TYR A 185 6.73 12.16 -8.56
C TYR A 185 8.21 12.57 -8.56
N GLU A 186 8.46 13.85 -8.37
CA GLU A 186 9.78 14.44 -8.13
C GLU A 186 9.73 15.38 -6.92
N ASN A 187 10.78 15.31 -6.10
CA ASN A 187 10.98 16.15 -4.93
C ASN A 187 10.81 17.64 -5.30
N GLY A 188 10.07 18.37 -4.47
CA GLY A 188 9.55 19.70 -4.78
C GLY A 188 8.08 19.70 -5.21
N GLY A 189 7.44 18.53 -5.28
CA GLY A 189 5.99 18.39 -5.40
C GLY A 189 5.47 18.25 -6.83
N ALA A 190 6.35 18.06 -7.82
CA ALA A 190 5.91 17.78 -9.18
C ALA A 190 5.40 16.33 -9.24
N ALA A 191 4.10 16.16 -9.47
CA ALA A 191 3.45 14.86 -9.56
C ALA A 191 2.58 14.75 -10.81
N THR A 192 2.44 13.54 -11.35
CA THR A 192 1.55 13.25 -12.49
C THR A 192 0.83 11.94 -12.21
N ASN A 193 -0.51 11.96 -12.35
CA ASN A 193 -1.38 10.81 -12.09
C ASN A 193 -1.10 10.20 -10.70
N MET A 194 -1.09 11.07 -9.68
CA MET A 194 -0.88 10.70 -8.28
C MET A 194 -1.74 11.57 -7.36
N VAL A 195 -2.43 10.93 -6.42
CA VAL A 195 -3.04 11.59 -5.26
C VAL A 195 -2.42 11.08 -3.96
N PHE A 196 -2.40 11.93 -2.95
CA PHE A 196 -1.68 11.69 -1.70
C PHE A 196 -2.65 11.74 -0.52
N LEU A 197 -2.82 10.60 0.12
CA LEU A 197 -3.78 10.35 1.19
C LEU A 197 -3.06 9.94 2.48
N ASN A 198 -3.73 10.02 3.61
CA ASN A 198 -3.28 9.46 4.88
C ASN A 198 -4.47 8.95 5.72
N ASN A 199 -4.13 8.38 6.87
CA ASN A 199 -5.07 7.84 7.85
C ASN A 199 -5.54 8.89 8.88
N GLU A 200 -5.54 10.20 8.58
CA GLU A 200 -5.91 11.24 9.57
C GLU A 200 -7.39 11.69 9.49
N ASN A 201 -8.16 11.16 8.53
CA ASN A 201 -9.59 11.47 8.35
C ASN A 201 -10.46 10.20 8.39
N ILE A 202 -10.28 9.36 9.41
CA ILE A 202 -10.93 8.04 9.42
C ILE A 202 -12.37 8.13 9.94
N ASP A 203 -13.36 8.02 9.05
CA ASP A 203 -14.73 7.72 9.45
C ASP A 203 -14.98 6.20 9.51
N TYR A 204 -14.78 5.62 10.69
CA TYR A 204 -15.07 4.20 10.94
C TYR A 204 -16.56 3.84 10.95
N THR A 205 -17.47 4.82 10.85
CA THR A 205 -18.91 4.53 10.74
C THR A 205 -19.31 4.08 9.34
N GLY A 206 -18.44 4.25 8.36
CA GLY A 206 -18.72 4.02 6.94
C GLY A 206 -19.66 5.05 6.32
N GLY A 207 -19.92 6.17 7.01
CA GLY A 207 -20.69 7.30 6.51
C GLY A 207 -19.86 8.30 5.69
N GLY A 208 -18.54 8.18 5.73
CA GLY A 208 -17.57 9.02 5.03
C GLY A 208 -16.31 8.23 4.70
N SER A 209 -15.32 8.91 4.12
CA SER A 209 -14.08 8.24 3.69
C SER A 209 -13.28 7.76 4.90
N PRO A 210 -12.65 6.57 4.81
CA PRO A 210 -11.72 6.09 5.82
C PRO A 210 -10.32 6.72 5.69
N GLU A 211 -10.09 7.59 4.70
CA GLU A 211 -8.85 8.32 4.47
C GLU A 211 -9.10 9.81 4.25
N GLY A 212 -8.03 10.60 4.23
CA GLY A 212 -8.08 12.02 3.89
C GLY A 212 -6.86 12.45 3.11
N PHE A 213 -6.92 13.61 2.46
CA PHE A 213 -5.73 14.20 1.86
C PHE A 213 -4.77 14.64 2.96
N CYS A 214 -3.48 14.41 2.76
CA CYS A 214 -2.42 14.84 3.67
C CYS A 214 -1.85 16.21 3.30
N GLU A 215 -1.19 16.86 4.25
CA GLU A 215 -0.34 18.02 4.00
C GLU A 215 0.98 17.63 3.32
N ALA A 216 1.78 18.61 2.91
CA ALA A 216 3.00 18.40 2.11
C ALA A 216 4.13 17.66 2.84
N ASP A 217 4.00 17.38 4.14
CA ASP A 217 4.91 16.54 4.93
C ASP A 217 4.32 15.17 5.28
N GLY A 218 3.17 14.83 4.69
CA GLY A 218 2.42 13.60 4.91
C GLY A 218 1.58 13.58 6.19
N THR A 219 1.60 14.65 6.99
CA THR A 219 0.82 14.76 8.23
C THR A 219 -0.47 15.56 8.02
N GLY A 220 -1.27 15.69 9.08
CA GLY A 220 -2.46 16.56 9.09
C GLY A 220 -3.53 16.20 8.05
N VAL A 221 -4.44 17.15 7.81
CA VAL A 221 -5.54 16.99 6.85
C VAL A 221 -5.58 18.19 5.91
N ALA A 222 -5.47 17.92 4.61
CA ALA A 222 -5.63 18.89 3.54
C ALA A 222 -7.04 18.82 2.92
N GLN A 223 -7.45 19.90 2.24
CA GLN A 223 -8.74 19.96 1.53
C GLN A 223 -8.71 19.32 0.14
N GLN A 224 -7.50 19.10 -0.40
CA GLN A 224 -7.26 18.53 -1.72
C GLN A 224 -5.91 17.82 -1.72
N SER A 225 -5.70 16.93 -2.69
CA SER A 225 -4.43 16.25 -2.88
C SER A 225 -3.28 17.24 -2.92
N THR A 226 -2.31 17.06 -2.03
CA THR A 226 -1.14 17.91 -1.89
C THR A 226 0.11 17.04 -2.03
N PRO A 227 0.86 17.15 -3.15
CA PRO A 227 2.11 16.42 -3.30
C PRO A 227 3.11 16.76 -2.20
N PHE A 228 3.94 15.78 -1.82
CA PHE A 228 4.95 16.00 -0.80
C PHE A 228 5.97 17.05 -1.22
N SER A 229 6.50 17.74 -0.23
CA SER A 229 7.62 18.66 -0.38
C SER A 229 8.97 17.95 -0.56
N GLY A 230 9.00 16.62 -0.38
CA GLY A 230 10.21 15.80 -0.43
C GLY A 230 10.51 15.05 0.85
N THR A 231 9.95 15.46 1.99
CA THR A 231 10.23 14.84 3.30
C THR A 231 8.94 14.44 3.99
N LEU A 232 8.90 13.22 4.50
CA LEU A 232 7.84 12.72 5.38
C LEU A 232 8.27 12.86 6.83
N ALA A 233 7.40 13.40 7.68
CA ALA A 233 7.71 13.71 9.06
C ALA A 233 8.01 12.46 9.92
N SER A 234 8.85 12.63 10.93
CA SER A 234 9.07 11.63 11.98
C SER A 234 7.90 11.60 12.97
N ALA A 235 7.80 10.52 13.75
CA ALA A 235 6.84 10.39 14.83
C ALA A 235 6.93 11.53 15.85
N SER A 236 5.79 12.19 16.11
CA SER A 236 5.66 13.30 17.06
C SER A 236 5.40 12.84 18.50
N ASN A 237 4.89 11.62 18.70
CA ASN A 237 4.61 11.04 20.01
C ASN A 237 4.92 9.52 20.11
N PRO A 238 6.21 9.16 20.18
CA PRO A 238 6.72 7.78 20.22
C PRO A 238 6.16 6.79 21.23
N GLY A 239 5.53 7.30 22.30
CA GLY A 239 5.04 6.50 23.42
C GLY A 239 3.53 6.33 23.45
N GLY A 240 2.82 6.87 22.46
CA GLY A 240 1.38 6.70 22.34
C GLY A 240 1.05 5.26 21.97
N GLY A 241 0.27 4.55 22.79
CA GLY A 241 -0.20 3.18 22.48
C GLY A 241 -1.26 3.11 21.38
N SER A 242 -1.30 4.09 20.47
CA SER A 242 -2.24 4.09 19.35
C SER A 242 -1.70 3.17 18.25
N ILE A 243 -2.54 2.24 17.80
CA ILE A 243 -2.30 1.38 16.64
C ILE A 243 -2.72 2.04 15.33
N VAL A 244 -3.35 3.22 15.41
CA VAL A 244 -3.82 3.98 14.25
C VAL A 244 -2.66 4.87 13.81
N ALA A 245 -2.25 4.74 12.54
CA ALA A 245 -1.29 5.65 11.95
C ALA A 245 -1.79 7.08 12.15
N SER A 246 -1.01 7.82 12.91
CA SER A 246 -1.23 9.24 13.17
C SER A 246 0.13 9.90 13.24
N GLU A 247 0.17 11.23 13.34
CA GLU A 247 1.41 11.97 13.61
C GLU A 247 2.23 11.35 14.76
N ALA A 248 1.57 10.70 15.73
CA ALA A 248 2.22 10.01 16.85
C ALA A 248 3.16 8.87 16.42
N THR A 249 2.88 8.20 15.30
CA THR A 249 3.64 7.05 14.76
C THR A 249 4.49 7.42 13.54
N GLY A 250 4.49 8.69 13.13
CA GLY A 250 5.16 9.20 11.94
C GLY A 250 4.18 9.48 10.80
N ALA A 251 4.60 10.29 9.84
CA ALA A 251 3.80 10.52 8.64
C ALA A 251 3.63 9.19 7.89
N GLU A 252 2.39 8.82 7.60
CA GLU A 252 2.05 7.64 6.82
C GLU A 252 1.11 8.07 5.70
N VAL A 253 1.49 7.73 4.48
CA VAL A 253 0.84 8.24 3.28
C VAL A 253 0.60 7.14 2.27
N HIS A 254 -0.56 7.20 1.62
CA HIS A 254 -0.96 6.33 0.55
C HIS A 254 -1.00 7.11 -0.76
N ILE A 255 -0.40 6.54 -1.80
CA ILE A 255 -0.32 7.14 -3.11
C ILE A 255 -1.12 6.28 -4.09
N MET A 256 -2.11 6.92 -4.71
CA MET A 256 -3.02 6.30 -5.68
C MET A 256 -2.97 7.03 -7.01
N THR A 257 -3.65 6.50 -8.03
CA THR A 257 -3.88 7.24 -9.29
C THR A 257 -4.86 8.40 -9.05
N GLU A 258 -5.03 9.28 -10.05
CA GLU A 258 -6.00 10.37 -9.96
C GLU A 258 -7.44 9.97 -10.30
N ASN A 259 -7.68 8.70 -10.68
CA ASN A 259 -9.01 8.21 -11.02
C ASN A 259 -9.84 7.97 -9.76
N LYS A 260 -10.92 8.74 -9.58
CA LYS A 260 -11.81 8.61 -8.43
C LYS A 260 -12.78 7.43 -8.62
N CYS A 261 -12.90 6.59 -7.60
CA CYS A 261 -13.82 5.46 -7.57
C CYS A 261 -15.29 5.93 -7.63
N GLY A 262 -16.13 5.22 -8.38
CA GLY A 262 -17.55 5.54 -8.59
C GLY A 262 -17.82 6.78 -9.46
N VAL A 263 -16.77 7.51 -9.87
CA VAL A 263 -16.87 8.72 -10.70
C VAL A 263 -16.16 8.52 -12.03
N ASP A 264 -14.83 8.31 -11.98
CA ASP A 264 -14.00 8.12 -13.18
C ASP A 264 -13.89 6.65 -13.55
N VAL A 265 -13.93 5.77 -12.54
CA VAL A 265 -13.77 4.32 -12.69
C VAL A 265 -14.57 3.58 -11.61
N GLU A 266 -15.06 2.39 -11.94
CA GLU A 266 -15.60 1.46 -10.95
C GLU A 266 -14.46 0.71 -10.26
N CYS A 267 -14.33 0.86 -8.95
CA CYS A 267 -13.30 0.17 -8.16
C CYS A 267 -13.81 -1.17 -7.62
N GLU A 268 -12.89 -2.09 -7.35
CA GLU A 268 -13.24 -3.38 -6.77
C GLU A 268 -13.56 -3.24 -5.27
N GLY A 269 -14.49 -4.04 -4.76
CA GLY A 269 -14.85 -4.04 -3.34
C GLY A 269 -15.65 -2.82 -2.90
N ALA A 270 -15.70 -2.59 -1.58
CA ALA A 270 -16.40 -1.45 -1.00
C ALA A 270 -15.49 -0.22 -0.92
N TYR A 271 -16.04 0.92 -1.32
CA TYR A 271 -15.38 2.22 -1.28
C TYR A 271 -16.40 3.31 -0.97
N ASP A 272 -15.94 4.45 -0.45
CA ASP A 272 -16.78 5.63 -0.27
C ASP A 272 -17.04 6.34 -1.61
N ASN A 273 -18.30 6.63 -1.91
CA ASN A 273 -18.69 7.19 -3.21
C ASN A 273 -18.51 8.72 -3.29
N ASP A 274 -18.40 9.40 -2.15
CA ASP A 274 -18.42 10.84 -2.03
C ASP A 274 -17.13 11.45 -1.46
N GLY A 275 -16.20 10.65 -0.93
CA GLY A 275 -14.97 11.12 -0.30
C GLY A 275 -13.70 10.87 -1.13
N THR A 276 -12.73 10.15 -0.56
CA THR A 276 -11.35 10.06 -1.06
C THR A 276 -10.94 8.66 -1.54
N ALA A 277 -11.89 7.84 -2.00
CA ALA A 277 -11.55 6.61 -2.69
C ALA A 277 -11.01 6.86 -4.11
N PHE A 278 -9.74 6.50 -4.34
CA PHE A 278 -9.08 6.57 -5.64
C PHE A 278 -8.54 5.21 -6.05
N GLN A 279 -8.51 4.94 -7.36
CA GLN A 279 -8.04 3.67 -7.90
C GLN A 279 -6.52 3.52 -7.71
N GLY A 280 -6.07 2.34 -7.30
CA GLY A 280 -4.66 1.97 -7.35
C GLY A 280 -4.19 1.65 -8.77
N TRP A 281 -2.90 1.32 -8.94
CA TRP A 281 -2.40 0.84 -10.23
C TRP A 281 -2.81 -0.62 -10.45
N THR A 282 -3.61 -0.89 -11.49
CA THR A 282 -4.17 -2.21 -11.80
C THR A 282 -3.29 -3.04 -12.74
N GLY A 283 -3.55 -4.34 -12.83
CA GLY A 283 -2.96 -5.26 -13.82
C GLY A 283 -1.82 -6.12 -13.27
N GLY A 284 -1.60 -7.30 -13.84
CA GLY A 284 -0.59 -8.28 -13.38
C GLY A 284 0.87 -7.93 -13.68
N LYS A 285 1.13 -6.81 -14.36
CA LYS A 285 2.47 -6.39 -14.80
C LYS A 285 2.72 -4.91 -14.50
N LYS A 286 3.36 -4.64 -13.35
CA LYS A 286 3.65 -3.31 -12.83
C LYS A 286 5.09 -3.21 -12.32
N ILE A 287 5.70 -2.03 -12.46
CA ILE A 287 6.99 -1.72 -11.86
C ILE A 287 6.87 -0.42 -11.09
N PHE A 288 7.32 -0.43 -9.84
CA PHE A 288 7.50 0.75 -9.00
C PHE A 288 8.99 1.00 -8.84
N ILE A 289 9.42 2.23 -9.09
CA ILE A 289 10.81 2.65 -8.89
C ILE A 289 10.80 3.82 -7.93
N THR A 290 11.46 3.67 -6.79
CA THR A 290 11.52 4.69 -5.75
C THR A 290 12.98 5.06 -5.46
N LYS A 291 13.26 6.35 -5.35
CA LYS A 291 14.54 6.86 -4.85
C LYS A 291 14.29 7.54 -3.52
N LEU A 292 14.84 6.95 -2.46
CA LEU A 292 14.52 7.34 -1.08
C LEU A 292 15.73 7.28 -0.16
N SER A 293 15.73 8.15 0.84
CA SER A 293 16.55 8.05 2.06
C SER A 293 15.63 7.71 3.23
N MET A 294 16.13 6.91 4.17
CA MET A 294 15.39 6.53 5.38
C MET A 294 16.20 7.01 6.59
N GLU A 295 16.10 8.31 6.89
CA GLU A 295 16.85 8.95 7.96
C GLU A 295 16.47 8.38 9.33
N GLU A 296 17.40 8.42 10.28
CA GLU A 296 17.11 8.12 11.68
C GLU A 296 16.15 9.18 12.27
N GLY A 297 15.17 8.77 13.06
CA GLY A 297 14.27 9.70 13.75
C GLY A 297 13.73 9.22 15.10
N GLY A 298 12.65 9.86 15.56
CA GLY A 298 11.96 9.50 16.79
C GLY A 298 11.37 8.10 16.73
N ALA A 299 11.15 7.49 17.90
CA ALA A 299 10.45 6.20 17.96
C ALA A 299 8.95 6.37 17.56
N PRO A 300 8.29 5.37 16.98
CA PRO A 300 8.93 4.19 16.40
C PRO A 300 9.76 4.62 15.16
N ASN A 301 11.01 4.17 15.13
CA ASN A 301 11.99 4.57 14.12
C ASN A 301 12.02 3.53 13.01
N VAL A 302 10.89 3.45 12.31
CA VAL A 302 10.55 2.34 11.41
C VAL A 302 10.07 2.85 10.04
N PRO A 303 10.81 3.75 9.36
CA PRO A 303 10.40 4.19 8.04
C PRO A 303 10.27 3.00 7.09
N ALA A 304 9.30 3.09 6.17
CA ALA A 304 8.96 1.99 5.30
C ALA A 304 8.39 2.46 3.96
N ALA A 305 8.52 1.61 2.95
CA ALA A 305 7.73 1.66 1.73
C ALA A 305 7.14 0.27 1.50
N TRP A 306 5.83 0.20 1.30
CA TRP A 306 5.10 -1.04 1.08
C TRP A 306 3.98 -0.85 0.06
N ILE A 307 3.44 -1.96 -0.43
CA ILE A 307 2.38 -2.01 -1.41
C ILE A 307 1.20 -2.77 -0.80
N LEU A 308 0.03 -2.15 -0.84
CA LEU A 308 -1.24 -2.75 -0.45
C LEU A 308 -2.18 -2.80 -1.65
N PRO A 309 -3.09 -3.78 -1.74
CA PRO A 309 -4.27 -3.64 -2.57
C PRO A 309 -5.06 -2.39 -2.15
N ASP A 310 -5.58 -1.66 -3.14
CA ASP A 310 -6.31 -0.41 -2.92
C ASP A 310 -7.59 -0.59 -2.08
N GLN A 311 -8.20 -1.78 -2.14
CA GLN A 311 -9.30 -2.16 -1.25
C GLN A 311 -8.97 -2.00 0.24
N VAL A 312 -7.70 -2.13 0.64
CA VAL A 312 -7.28 -1.94 2.05
C VAL A 312 -7.48 -0.49 2.47
N THR A 313 -7.11 0.44 1.58
CA THR A 313 -7.25 1.89 1.80
C THR A 313 -8.70 2.36 1.62
N HIS A 314 -9.43 1.82 0.65
CA HIS A 314 -10.85 2.16 0.41
C HIS A 314 -11.78 1.85 1.58
N SER A 315 -11.40 0.86 2.40
CA SER A 315 -12.19 0.40 3.55
C SER A 315 -11.54 0.73 4.90
N GLY A 316 -10.32 1.30 4.88
CA GLY A 316 -9.57 1.75 6.05
C GLY A 316 -8.52 0.74 6.54
N GLN A 317 -7.25 1.07 6.35
CA GLN A 317 -6.09 0.20 6.62
C GLN A 317 -6.01 -0.32 8.06
N TYR A 318 -6.42 0.48 9.05
CA TYR A 318 -6.42 0.09 10.46
C TYR A 318 -7.81 -0.29 11.01
N GLY A 319 -8.82 -0.24 10.15
CA GLY A 319 -10.21 -0.52 10.47
C GLY A 319 -10.73 -1.79 9.83
N CYS A 320 -11.85 -1.66 9.12
CA CYS A 320 -12.42 -2.76 8.37
C CYS A 320 -11.73 -2.90 7.02
N ASN A 321 -10.75 -3.79 6.90
CA ASN A 321 -10.15 -4.06 5.59
C ASN A 321 -9.93 -5.56 5.34
N CYS A 322 -9.46 -5.87 4.14
CA CYS A 322 -9.20 -7.22 3.69
C CYS A 322 -7.80 -7.76 4.04
N ARG A 323 -6.84 -6.96 4.52
CA ARG A 323 -5.44 -7.39 4.84
C ARG A 323 -5.41 -8.48 5.92
N GLY A 324 -6.46 -8.64 6.72
CA GLY A 324 -6.41 -9.66 7.79
C GLY A 324 -5.43 -9.24 8.90
N LYS A 325 -4.86 -10.21 9.64
CA LYS A 325 -4.11 -9.93 10.87
C LYS A 325 -2.87 -10.80 10.99
N GLY A 326 -1.75 -10.15 11.35
CA GLY A 326 -0.48 -10.82 11.57
C GLY A 326 0.00 -11.50 10.29
N PRO A 327 0.60 -12.70 10.35
CA PRO A 327 1.12 -13.35 9.16
C PRO A 327 0.01 -13.69 8.15
N ALA A 328 -1.22 -13.95 8.62
CA ALA A 328 -2.38 -14.17 7.78
C ALA A 328 -2.80 -12.86 7.10
N GLY A 329 -2.16 -12.60 5.97
CA GLY A 329 -2.21 -11.35 5.21
C GLY A 329 -3.47 -11.14 4.40
N GLY A 330 -4.47 -12.02 4.45
CA GLY A 330 -5.77 -11.79 3.81
C GLY A 330 -5.61 -11.42 2.34
N CYS A 331 -6.08 -10.24 1.94
CA CYS A 331 -5.92 -9.70 0.60
C CYS A 331 -4.52 -9.15 0.30
N GLY A 332 -3.50 -9.39 1.10
CA GLY A 332 -2.09 -9.17 0.77
C GLY A 332 -1.48 -7.85 1.26
N GLU A 333 -0.16 -7.89 1.48
CA GLU A 333 0.71 -6.73 1.73
C GLU A 333 2.15 -7.09 1.36
N LEU A 334 2.79 -6.26 0.52
CA LEU A 334 4.20 -6.40 0.15
C LEU A 334 5.00 -5.27 0.77
N ASP A 335 5.78 -5.56 1.80
CA ASP A 335 6.78 -4.64 2.31
C ASP A 335 7.98 -4.66 1.37
N VAL A 336 8.19 -3.54 0.67
CA VAL A 336 9.29 -3.41 -0.29
C VAL A 336 10.59 -3.18 0.47
N VAL A 337 10.59 -2.17 1.33
CA VAL A 337 11.71 -1.84 2.21
C VAL A 337 11.14 -1.32 3.53
N GLU A 338 11.31 -2.08 4.60
CA GLU A 338 10.85 -1.72 5.95
C GLU A 338 12.00 -1.77 6.95
N VAL A 339 12.15 -0.73 7.75
CA VAL A 339 13.00 -0.77 8.94
C VAL A 339 12.24 -1.42 10.09
N LEU A 340 12.78 -2.50 10.66
CA LEU A 340 12.18 -3.20 11.79
C LEU A 340 12.77 -2.71 13.13
N GLU A 341 11.92 -2.61 14.16
CA GLU A 341 12.34 -2.13 15.50
C GLU A 341 13.49 -2.95 16.13
N LYS A 342 13.60 -4.24 15.77
CA LYS A 342 14.62 -5.15 16.32
C LYS A 342 16.05 -4.81 15.86
N ASP A 343 16.20 -4.22 14.67
CA ASP A 343 17.48 -3.80 14.11
C ASP A 343 17.24 -2.70 13.07
N THR A 344 17.41 -1.45 13.49
CA THR A 344 17.13 -0.28 12.65
C THR A 344 18.23 0.02 11.62
N SER A 345 19.23 -0.85 11.50
CA SER A 345 20.38 -0.68 10.59
C SER A 345 20.13 -1.25 9.19
N TYR A 346 19.11 -2.11 9.06
CA TYR A 346 18.81 -2.85 7.85
C TYR A 346 17.36 -2.67 7.43
N LEU A 347 17.11 -3.04 6.18
CA LEU A 347 15.80 -3.11 5.57
C LEU A 347 15.37 -4.57 5.49
N ALA A 348 14.10 -4.79 5.80
CA ALA A 348 13.37 -5.99 5.50
C ALA A 348 12.56 -5.80 4.22
N THR A 349 12.34 -6.89 3.50
CA THR A 349 11.21 -7.01 2.56
C THR A 349 10.37 -8.19 3.01
N HIS A 350 9.05 -8.09 3.04
CA HIS A 350 8.16 -9.19 3.42
C HIS A 350 6.95 -9.21 2.51
N TYR A 351 6.37 -10.40 2.37
CA TYR A 351 5.14 -10.55 1.63
C TYR A 351 4.15 -11.37 2.45
N TYR A 352 3.10 -10.69 2.92
CA TYR A 352 1.99 -11.29 3.65
C TYR A 352 0.87 -11.64 2.68
N PHE A 353 0.33 -12.85 2.81
CA PHE A 353 -0.68 -13.41 1.90
C PHE A 353 -1.78 -14.18 2.61
N TYR A 354 -2.78 -14.59 1.83
CA TYR A 354 -4.01 -15.31 2.19
C TYR A 354 -3.91 -16.18 3.45
N ASP A 355 -3.02 -17.18 3.46
CA ASP A 355 -2.97 -18.22 4.49
C ASP A 355 -1.90 -17.99 5.56
N GLY A 356 -1.16 -16.89 5.44
CA GLY A 356 -0.06 -16.52 6.31
C GLY A 356 1.15 -17.43 6.31
N LYS A 357 1.34 -18.19 5.23
CA LYS A 357 2.66 -18.75 4.94
C LYS A 357 3.67 -17.62 4.82
N TYR A 358 4.76 -17.79 5.55
CA TYR A 358 5.83 -16.82 5.70
C TYR A 358 7.11 -17.33 5.04
N ASN A 359 7.78 -16.46 4.29
CA ASN A 359 9.10 -16.73 3.75
C ASN A 359 10.16 -16.03 4.62
N PRO A 360 10.98 -16.77 5.41
CA PRO A 360 11.98 -16.19 6.30
C PRO A 360 13.26 -15.73 5.57
N GLY A 361 14.05 -14.89 6.23
CA GLY A 361 15.47 -14.64 5.87
C GLY A 361 15.74 -13.32 5.12
N ASN A 362 14.72 -12.47 5.04
CA ASN A 362 14.67 -11.22 4.29
C ASN A 362 14.66 -9.98 5.19
N ASP A 363 14.83 -10.15 6.51
CA ASP A 363 14.92 -9.08 7.51
C ASP A 363 16.15 -8.16 7.37
N GLN A 364 17.16 -8.60 6.62
CA GLN A 364 18.39 -7.86 6.34
C GLN A 364 18.68 -7.87 4.83
N PHE A 365 17.63 -7.65 4.03
CA PHE A 365 17.69 -7.59 2.57
C PHE A 365 18.72 -6.58 2.07
N ALA A 366 18.74 -5.39 2.66
CA ALA A 366 19.66 -4.30 2.30
C ALA A 366 20.04 -3.48 3.53
N LYS A 367 21.09 -2.68 3.43
CA LYS A 367 21.43 -1.69 4.46
C LYS A 367 20.44 -0.52 4.38
N ARG A 368 19.99 -0.01 5.52
CA ARG A 368 19.16 1.21 5.56
C ARG A 368 19.91 2.41 4.94
N PRO A 369 19.31 3.16 4.01
CA PRO A 369 19.94 4.32 3.38
C PRO A 369 19.83 5.56 4.27
N THR A 370 20.66 5.64 5.32
CA THR A 370 20.66 6.77 6.28
C THR A 370 21.51 7.97 5.83
N ASP A 371 22.56 7.72 5.04
CA ASP A 371 23.58 8.74 4.69
C ASP A 371 23.40 9.31 3.27
N GLY A 372 22.35 8.91 2.57
CA GLY A 372 22.05 9.29 1.19
C GLY A 372 21.04 8.34 0.55
N PRO A 373 20.49 8.69 -0.62
CA PRO A 373 19.42 7.91 -1.21
C PRO A 373 19.90 6.59 -1.79
N ALA A 374 19.00 5.61 -1.78
CA ALA A 374 19.09 4.39 -2.56
C ALA A 374 17.91 4.34 -3.56
N THR A 375 18.11 3.63 -4.67
CA THR A 375 17.08 3.42 -5.69
C THR A 375 16.61 1.98 -5.63
N TYR A 376 15.33 1.78 -5.39
CA TYR A 376 14.69 0.48 -5.33
C TYR A 376 13.79 0.28 -6.54
N VAL A 377 13.80 -0.93 -7.08
CA VAL A 377 12.89 -1.37 -8.13
C VAL A 377 12.06 -2.54 -7.59
N THR A 378 10.75 -2.38 -7.61
CA THR A 378 9.77 -3.42 -7.31
C THR A 378 9.08 -3.84 -8.60
N ILE A 379 9.21 -5.11 -8.97
CA ILE A 379 8.57 -5.69 -10.15
C ILE A 379 7.47 -6.62 -9.68
N ILE A 380 6.27 -6.44 -10.23
CA ILE A 380 5.16 -7.37 -10.15
C ILE A 380 4.93 -7.82 -11.59
N ASP A 381 5.22 -9.08 -11.90
CA ASP A 381 5.05 -9.62 -13.25
C ASP A 381 4.43 -11.03 -13.16
N GLU A 382 3.22 -11.20 -13.68
CA GLU A 382 2.49 -12.47 -13.68
C GLU A 382 3.21 -13.65 -14.36
N ASP A 383 4.17 -13.40 -15.25
CA ASP A 383 4.99 -14.43 -15.90
C ASP A 383 6.21 -14.84 -15.06
N TYR A 384 6.61 -14.01 -14.09
CA TYR A 384 7.80 -14.20 -13.25
C TYR A 384 7.47 -14.44 -11.77
N GLY A 385 6.72 -13.52 -11.16
CA GLY A 385 6.50 -13.37 -9.73
C GLY A 385 6.71 -11.92 -9.28
N VAL A 386 7.22 -11.73 -8.07
CA VAL A 386 7.58 -10.41 -7.53
C VAL A 386 9.08 -10.33 -7.28
N LYS A 387 9.67 -9.19 -7.63
CA LYS A 387 11.08 -8.86 -7.41
C LYS A 387 11.19 -7.57 -6.61
N VAL A 388 12.10 -7.53 -5.64
CA VAL A 388 12.59 -6.29 -5.05
C VAL A 388 14.11 -6.25 -5.23
N ILE A 389 14.62 -5.17 -5.80
CA ILE A 389 16.07 -4.95 -5.94
C ILE A 389 16.46 -3.55 -5.50
N GLU A 390 17.70 -3.43 -5.04
CA GLU A 390 18.41 -2.16 -4.92
C GLU A 390 19.37 -2.04 -6.13
N ILE A 391 19.28 -0.91 -6.83
CA ILE A 391 20.22 -0.56 -7.91
C ILE A 391 21.05 0.67 -7.52
N GLY A 392 22.14 0.92 -8.25
CA GLY A 392 22.95 2.12 -8.07
C GLY A 392 22.08 3.38 -8.06
N THR A 393 22.34 4.26 -7.08
CA THR A 393 21.51 5.44 -6.76
C THR A 393 21.18 6.33 -7.97
N ASP A 394 22.10 6.42 -8.94
CA ASP A 394 21.96 7.26 -10.13
C ASP A 394 21.91 6.45 -11.44
N ASP A 395 21.71 5.13 -11.35
CA ASP A 395 21.69 4.25 -12.54
C ASP A 395 20.35 4.29 -13.30
N PHE A 396 19.30 4.84 -12.68
CA PHE A 396 17.97 4.98 -13.29
C PHE A 396 17.66 6.41 -13.72
N ASP A 397 17.25 6.57 -14.99
CA ASP A 397 16.78 7.86 -15.52
C ASP A 397 15.29 8.08 -15.20
N PHE A 398 15.00 8.86 -14.16
CA PHE A 398 13.61 9.21 -13.81
C PHE A 398 12.90 10.09 -14.85
N SER A 399 13.59 10.58 -15.89
CA SER A 399 12.97 11.28 -17.03
C SER A 399 12.52 10.35 -18.17
N CYS A 400 12.86 9.05 -18.13
CA CYS A 400 12.45 8.11 -19.17
C CYS A 400 10.92 7.94 -19.26
N GLY A 401 10.38 7.66 -20.43
CA GLY A 401 8.97 7.32 -20.64
C GLY A 401 8.74 5.80 -20.68
N SER A 402 9.79 5.00 -20.86
CA SER A 402 9.70 3.55 -21.00
C SER A 402 10.94 2.80 -20.48
N ILE A 403 10.78 1.50 -20.26
CA ILE A 403 11.84 0.56 -19.89
C ILE A 403 11.84 -0.58 -20.91
N THR A 404 13.01 -0.99 -21.40
CA THR A 404 13.09 -2.13 -22.33
C THR A 404 12.81 -3.46 -21.62
N ASN A 405 12.25 -4.43 -22.34
CA ASN A 405 12.11 -5.79 -21.81
C ASN A 405 13.46 -6.42 -21.44
N ASP A 406 14.53 -6.09 -22.18
CA ASP A 406 15.88 -6.56 -21.86
C ASP A 406 16.36 -6.05 -20.49
N VAL A 407 16.01 -4.83 -20.09
CA VAL A 407 16.31 -4.30 -18.76
C VAL A 407 15.49 -5.04 -17.69
N VAL A 408 14.20 -5.22 -17.90
CA VAL A 408 13.32 -5.93 -16.95
C VAL A 408 13.79 -7.37 -16.75
N SER A 409 14.09 -8.09 -17.83
CA SER A 409 14.61 -9.46 -17.74
C SER A 409 15.98 -9.53 -17.04
N GLN A 410 16.83 -8.51 -17.15
CA GLN A 410 18.08 -8.44 -16.38
C GLN A 410 17.82 -8.26 -14.89
N TRP A 411 16.84 -7.43 -14.51
CA TRP A 411 16.45 -7.27 -13.11
C TRP A 411 15.81 -8.53 -12.51
N GLU A 412 14.94 -9.20 -13.26
CA GLU A 412 14.33 -10.47 -12.85
C GLU A 412 15.38 -11.58 -12.63
N ALA A 413 16.42 -11.60 -13.47
CA ALA A 413 17.50 -12.58 -13.43
C ALA A 413 18.63 -12.24 -12.43
N ALA A 414 18.63 -11.04 -11.81
CA ALA A 414 19.65 -10.66 -10.84
C ALA A 414 19.55 -11.49 -9.55
N GLU A 415 20.68 -11.81 -8.92
CA GLU A 415 20.76 -12.59 -7.68
C GLU A 415 21.38 -11.80 -6.54
#